data_AF-A0A848U8J4-F1
#
_entry.id   AF-A0A848U8J4-F1
#
_cell.length_a   1.000
_cell.length_b   1.000
_cell.length_c   1.000
_cell.angle_alpha   90.00
_cell.angle_beta   90.00
_cell.angle_gamma   90.00
#
_symmetry.space_group_name_H-M   'P 1'
#
loop_
_entity.id
_entity.type
_entity.pdbx_description
1 polymer ?
#
loop_
_entity_poly.entity_id
_entity_poly.type
_entity_poly.pdbx_seq_one_letter_code
_entity_poly.pdbx_strand_id
1 'polypeptide(L)'
;MNPQLFELYRRELQHIREMGGDFAAEFPKVAGRLGLETLECSDPYVERLLEGFAFLAARVQLKIESSHSQLARQLLEMVYPTYLSPIPSMVINEVFPSLTEGSLAQGFTLERGTRLRSQISPDEKTECDFRTSHDLTLWPIEIAGIDYLGTSAALDTAGVRSSKTVRSGLSVQLKTIGGYEFAELPMDSLSIYLNGADSLGTLLYEQLFRHTESIALVCQGSEVRSPREAVSLRRQGYADDEALLPVTHRGFQGYRLIQEYFAFPERFLFARLTGLASRMKRCHHDTIEIVFLFDNRNERLFETVSPEHFRLNCVPAINLFPKAADRILLDRSRHRFHVIPDRTRPMDFEVYSVGDVTGFAGSQATQESFHPYFSSSEQQRSANRFYGLEREQRLLSSRQKRRGARASYVGSEVFISLVDERDAPYRSDLKQLAVETYCTNRDLPLQMPVGKKDTDFNLDVGAPVDSIRCIHGPTVPRPSRAHFKDAWRLVSNLNLNYLSLDSVASDDGTAAAAMLRQMLEMYCDTSRSSDSRQLEGILSVRTAPAVRQMKFRSHIEVARGMQVSVRIDEAAFEGSGAYVLGSVLEQFFARHATVNSFTETVLESVQRNEIQRWPVSIGQRSTL
;
A
#
# COMPACT_ATOMS: atom_id res chain seq x y z
N MET A 1 -6.65 31.20 2.38
CA MET A 1 -7.13 31.48 1.01
C MET A 1 -6.63 30.34 0.13
N ASN A 2 -7.40 29.85 -0.84
CA ASN A 2 -6.95 28.78 -1.73
C ASN A 2 -5.83 29.32 -2.64
N PRO A 3 -4.61 28.76 -2.63
CA PRO A 3 -3.49 29.27 -3.44
C PRO A 3 -3.81 29.28 -4.95
N GLN A 4 -4.67 28.39 -5.44
CA GLN A 4 -5.11 28.37 -6.84
C GLN A 4 -5.93 29.62 -7.22
N LEU A 5 -6.70 30.17 -6.28
CA LEU A 5 -7.50 31.37 -6.54
C LEU A 5 -6.60 32.58 -6.84
N PHE A 6 -5.43 32.65 -6.21
CA PHE A 6 -4.48 33.74 -6.44
C PHE A 6 -3.84 33.64 -7.84
N GLU A 7 -3.43 32.44 -8.26
CA GLU A 7 -2.91 32.22 -9.62
C GLU A 7 -3.96 32.53 -10.70
N LEU A 8 -5.20 32.06 -10.51
CA LEU A 8 -6.30 32.37 -11.42
C LEU A 8 -6.58 33.88 -11.45
N TYR A 9 -6.62 34.54 -10.29
CA TYR A 9 -6.79 35.98 -10.21
C TYR A 9 -5.72 36.73 -11.00
N ARG A 10 -4.45 36.36 -10.86
CA ARG A 10 -3.35 36.97 -11.61
C ARG A 10 -3.51 36.75 -13.12
N ARG A 11 -3.90 35.54 -13.53
CA ARG A 11 -4.16 35.20 -14.93
C ARG A 11 -5.31 36.02 -15.51
N GLU A 12 -6.43 36.12 -14.80
CA GLU A 12 -7.58 36.91 -15.24
C GLU A 12 -7.25 38.41 -15.30
N LEU A 13 -6.53 38.94 -14.31
CA LEU A 13 -6.10 40.34 -14.31
C LEU A 13 -5.18 40.65 -15.49
N GLN A 14 -4.23 39.74 -15.78
CA GLN A 14 -3.36 39.85 -16.94
C GLN A 14 -4.17 39.79 -18.25
N HIS A 15 -5.09 38.84 -18.38
CA HIS A 15 -5.96 38.70 -19.55
C HIS A 15 -6.79 39.97 -19.81
N ILE A 16 -7.35 40.59 -18.77
CA ILE A 16 -8.13 41.82 -18.89
C ILE A 16 -7.25 42.96 -19.42
N ARG A 17 -6.01 43.06 -18.96
CA ARG A 17 -5.05 44.07 -19.42
C ARG A 17 -4.65 43.86 -20.87
N GLU A 18 -4.36 42.62 -21.26
CA GLU A 18 -4.02 42.26 -22.64
C GLU A 18 -5.18 42.57 -23.60
N MET A 19 -6.41 42.13 -23.28
CA MET A 19 -7.58 42.46 -24.09
C MET A 19 -7.89 43.96 -24.12
N GLY A 20 -7.65 44.68 -23.03
CA GLY A 20 -7.77 46.14 -23.01
C GLY A 20 -6.80 46.80 -24.00
N GLY A 21 -5.57 46.30 -24.08
CA GLY A 21 -4.57 46.74 -25.06
C GLY A 21 -4.97 46.41 -26.51
N ASP A 22 -5.41 45.19 -26.77
CA ASP A 22 -5.87 44.78 -28.11
C ASP A 22 -7.07 45.61 -28.57
N PHE A 23 -8.03 45.85 -27.68
CA PHE A 23 -9.18 46.73 -27.95
C PHE A 23 -8.75 48.17 -28.24
N ALA A 24 -7.74 48.69 -27.53
CA ALA A 24 -7.22 50.03 -27.77
C ALA A 24 -6.52 50.15 -29.14
N ALA A 25 -5.80 49.10 -29.56
CA ALA A 25 -5.18 49.04 -30.88
C ALA A 25 -6.22 48.98 -32.01
N GLU A 26 -7.30 48.21 -31.83
CA GLU A 26 -8.34 48.02 -32.84
C GLU A 26 -9.33 49.20 -32.91
N PHE A 27 -9.63 49.85 -31.78
CA PHE A 27 -10.57 50.98 -31.69
C PHE A 27 -10.00 52.24 -31.01
N PRO A 28 -8.98 52.91 -31.59
CA PRO A 28 -8.27 54.00 -30.93
C PRO A 28 -9.17 55.18 -30.51
N LYS A 29 -10.15 55.53 -31.34
CA LYS A 29 -11.09 56.64 -31.07
C LYS A 29 -12.01 56.37 -29.88
N VAL A 30 -12.34 55.10 -29.63
CA VAL A 30 -13.21 54.69 -28.51
C VAL A 30 -12.36 54.52 -27.25
N ALA A 31 -11.20 53.91 -27.38
CA ALA A 31 -10.25 53.73 -26.28
C ALA A 31 -9.75 55.06 -25.70
N GLY A 32 -9.48 56.06 -26.54
CA GLY A 32 -9.12 57.40 -26.08
C GLY A 32 -10.22 58.13 -25.30
N ARG A 33 -11.50 57.78 -25.53
CA ARG A 33 -12.62 58.28 -24.70
C ARG A 33 -12.76 57.54 -23.37
N LEU A 34 -12.25 56.32 -23.29
CA LEU A 34 -12.32 55.44 -22.13
C LEU A 34 -11.04 55.48 -21.27
N GLY A 35 -9.98 56.16 -21.72
CA GLY A 35 -8.71 56.25 -21.01
C GLY A 35 -7.89 54.94 -21.01
N LEU A 36 -8.08 54.09 -22.03
CA LEU A 36 -7.42 52.78 -22.17
C LEU A 36 -6.12 52.82 -22.99
N GLU A 37 -5.57 54.00 -23.25
CA GLU A 37 -4.38 54.19 -24.11
C GLU A 37 -3.07 53.73 -23.46
N THR A 38 -3.05 53.54 -22.13
CA THR A 38 -1.91 53.05 -21.36
C THR A 38 -2.26 51.75 -20.64
N LEU A 39 -1.31 50.80 -20.59
CA LEU A 39 -1.43 49.52 -19.86
C LEU A 39 -1.76 49.70 -18.37
N GLU A 40 -1.44 50.86 -17.81
CA GLU A 40 -1.77 51.27 -16.45
C GLU A 40 -3.00 52.19 -16.48
N CYS A 41 -4.06 51.77 -15.80
CA CYS A 41 -5.27 52.57 -15.64
C CYS A 41 -4.97 53.75 -14.72
N SER A 42 -5.21 54.98 -15.19
CA SER A 42 -4.89 56.19 -14.44
C SER A 42 -5.86 56.48 -13.28
N ASP A 43 -7.04 55.84 -13.26
CA ASP A 43 -8.05 55.98 -12.20
C ASP A 43 -7.99 54.79 -11.20
N PRO A 44 -7.62 55.04 -9.92
CA PRO A 44 -7.58 54.01 -8.89
C PRO A 44 -8.92 53.31 -8.62
N TYR A 45 -10.06 53.94 -8.90
CA TYR A 45 -11.38 53.33 -8.72
C TYR A 45 -11.71 52.36 -9.84
N VAL A 46 -11.35 52.70 -11.08
CA VAL A 46 -11.51 51.80 -12.24
C VAL A 46 -10.56 50.61 -12.11
N GLU A 47 -9.32 50.84 -11.67
CA GLU A 47 -8.39 49.75 -11.40
C GLU A 47 -8.95 48.78 -10.36
N ARG A 48 -9.48 49.29 -9.23
CA ARG A 48 -10.15 48.45 -8.22
C ARG A 48 -11.38 47.71 -8.74
N LEU A 49 -12.12 48.31 -9.69
CA LEU A 49 -13.25 47.64 -10.34
C LEU A 49 -12.76 46.47 -11.19
N LEU A 50 -11.68 46.65 -11.97
CA LEU A 50 -11.07 45.60 -12.78
C LEU A 50 -10.47 44.49 -11.92
N GLU A 51 -9.83 44.84 -10.80
CA GLU A 51 -9.39 43.87 -9.79
C GLU A 51 -10.59 43.09 -9.20
N GLY A 52 -11.68 43.78 -8.85
CA GLY A 52 -12.90 43.15 -8.37
C GLY A 52 -13.53 42.20 -9.40
N PHE A 53 -13.55 42.61 -10.66
CA PHE A 53 -14.03 41.78 -11.77
C PHE A 53 -13.14 40.55 -12.00
N ALA A 54 -11.82 40.74 -12.05
CA ALA A 54 -10.85 39.65 -12.15
C ALA A 54 -11.00 38.65 -10.99
N PHE A 55 -11.25 39.14 -9.77
CA PHE A 55 -11.49 38.30 -8.61
C PHE A 55 -12.77 37.47 -8.74
N LEU A 56 -13.87 38.05 -9.23
CA LEU A 56 -15.11 37.32 -9.48
C LEU A 56 -14.95 36.30 -10.62
N ALA A 57 -14.32 36.70 -11.73
CA ALA A 57 -14.01 35.82 -12.86
C ALA A 57 -13.15 34.63 -12.42
N ALA A 58 -12.09 34.88 -11.63
CA ALA A 58 -11.24 33.83 -11.09
C ALA A 58 -11.99 32.86 -10.19
N ARG A 59 -13.01 33.31 -9.43
CA ARG A 59 -13.87 32.42 -8.64
C ARG A 59 -14.76 31.55 -9.51
N VAL A 60 -15.30 32.10 -10.60
CA VAL A 60 -16.08 31.33 -11.59
C VAL A 60 -15.19 30.29 -12.25
N GLN A 61 -14.01 30.70 -12.71
CA GLN A 61 -13.04 29.81 -13.36
C GLN A 61 -12.59 28.69 -12.42
N LEU A 62 -12.30 29.01 -11.16
CA LEU A 62 -11.99 28.00 -10.14
C LEU A 62 -13.13 26.99 -9.98
N LYS A 63 -14.38 27.46 -10.02
CA LYS A 63 -15.55 26.59 -9.91
C LYS A 63 -15.72 25.70 -11.15
N ILE A 64 -15.57 26.25 -12.35
CA ILE A 64 -15.62 25.50 -13.62
C ILE A 64 -14.54 24.43 -13.62
N GLU A 65 -13.28 24.82 -13.37
CA GLU A 65 -12.16 23.89 -13.29
C GLU A 65 -12.50 22.79 -12.29
N SER A 66 -12.85 23.11 -11.03
CA SER A 66 -13.18 22.12 -10.00
C SER A 66 -14.28 21.11 -10.38
N SER A 67 -15.21 21.48 -11.26
CA SER A 67 -16.34 20.65 -11.67
C SER A 67 -15.89 19.47 -12.54
N HIS A 68 -14.89 19.66 -13.41
CA HIS A 68 -14.37 18.57 -14.25
C HIS A 68 -13.75 17.44 -13.42
N SER A 69 -13.07 17.76 -12.31
CA SER A 69 -12.51 16.72 -11.44
C SER A 69 -13.53 16.12 -10.49
N GLN A 70 -14.70 16.74 -10.30
CA GLN A 70 -15.80 16.09 -9.60
C GLN A 70 -16.29 14.88 -10.38
N LEU A 71 -16.45 15.01 -11.71
CA LEU A 71 -16.81 13.88 -12.57
C LEU A 71 -15.78 12.75 -12.51
N ALA A 72 -14.49 13.07 -12.64
CA ALA A 72 -13.42 12.08 -12.54
C ALA A 72 -13.43 11.36 -11.18
N ARG A 73 -13.60 12.10 -10.07
CA ARG A 73 -13.70 11.49 -8.73
C ARG A 73 -14.87 10.53 -8.62
N GLN A 74 -16.05 10.91 -9.10
CA GLN A 74 -17.24 10.05 -9.06
C GLN A 74 -17.05 8.76 -9.88
N LEU A 75 -16.42 8.85 -11.06
CA LEU A 75 -16.05 7.66 -11.83
C LEU A 75 -15.06 6.77 -11.08
N LEU A 76 -14.09 7.38 -10.39
CA LEU A 76 -13.11 6.65 -9.59
C LEU A 76 -13.71 6.05 -8.32
N GLU A 77 -14.71 6.67 -7.70
CA GLU A 77 -15.44 6.06 -6.58
C GLU A 77 -16.13 4.76 -7.01
N MET A 78 -16.60 4.70 -8.26
CA MET A 78 -17.23 3.50 -8.83
C MET A 78 -16.23 2.39 -9.15
N VAL A 79 -15.05 2.77 -9.67
CA VAL A 79 -14.10 1.82 -10.24
C VAL A 79 -12.95 1.48 -9.28
N TYR A 80 -12.39 2.47 -8.60
CA TYR A 80 -11.23 2.32 -7.72
C TYR A 80 -11.25 3.27 -6.50
N PRO A 81 -12.19 3.04 -5.53
CA PRO A 81 -12.43 3.96 -4.42
C PRO A 81 -11.25 4.09 -3.44
N THR A 82 -10.43 3.04 -3.29
CA THR A 82 -9.28 3.02 -2.37
C THR A 82 -8.19 4.02 -2.77
N TYR A 83 -8.09 4.40 -4.04
CA TYR A 83 -7.11 5.39 -4.50
C TYR A 83 -7.46 6.82 -4.05
N LEU A 84 -8.74 7.11 -3.91
CA LEU A 84 -9.22 8.40 -3.40
C LEU A 84 -9.12 8.49 -1.86
N SER A 85 -8.79 7.38 -1.20
CA SER A 85 -8.63 7.33 0.26
C SER A 85 -7.20 7.75 0.65
N PRO A 86 -6.98 8.32 1.85
CA PRO A 86 -5.62 8.55 2.35
C PRO A 86 -4.88 7.22 2.53
N ILE A 87 -3.55 7.22 2.41
CA ILE A 87 -2.74 6.03 2.71
C ILE A 87 -2.44 6.03 4.22
N PRO A 88 -2.94 5.03 4.97
CA PRO A 88 -2.72 4.97 6.41
C PRO A 88 -1.26 4.68 6.76
N SER A 89 -0.87 5.01 7.99
CA SER A 89 0.42 4.60 8.53
C SER A 89 0.48 3.07 8.69
N MET A 90 1.66 2.49 8.46
CA MET A 90 1.94 1.06 8.49
C MET A 90 3.18 0.80 9.35
N VAL A 91 3.25 -0.38 9.96
CA VAL A 91 4.36 -0.82 10.81
C VAL A 91 4.66 -2.30 10.58
N ILE A 92 5.88 -2.73 10.92
CA ILE A 92 6.22 -4.14 11.14
C ILE A 92 6.56 -4.31 12.62
N ASN A 93 5.83 -5.21 13.27
CA ASN A 93 5.97 -5.46 14.70
C ASN A 93 6.60 -6.83 14.95
N GLU A 94 7.55 -6.91 15.88
CA GLU A 94 8.07 -8.13 16.47
C GLU A 94 7.30 -8.44 17.75
N VAL A 95 6.77 -9.66 17.85
CA VAL A 95 6.00 -10.12 19.01
C VAL A 95 6.89 -11.04 19.84
N PHE A 96 7.13 -10.68 21.10
CA PHE A 96 7.91 -11.49 22.03
C PHE A 96 6.96 -12.38 22.84
N PRO A 97 6.97 -13.71 22.60
CA PRO A 97 6.05 -14.62 23.28
C PRO A 97 6.43 -14.80 24.75
N SER A 98 5.43 -14.89 25.62
CA SER A 98 5.61 -15.16 27.05
C SER A 98 5.79 -16.65 27.30
N LEU A 99 6.79 -17.02 28.10
CA LEU A 99 7.02 -18.40 28.53
C LEU A 99 6.30 -18.74 29.84
N THR A 100 5.87 -17.72 30.57
CA THR A 100 5.18 -17.86 31.86
C THR A 100 3.66 -17.88 31.71
N GLU A 101 3.13 -17.23 30.68
CA GLU A 101 1.71 -17.13 30.41
C GLU A 101 1.31 -18.06 29.26
N GLY A 102 0.52 -19.10 29.55
CA GLY A 102 0.02 -20.04 28.54
C GLY A 102 1.04 -21.08 28.06
N SER A 103 0.56 -22.08 27.33
CA SER A 103 1.42 -23.09 26.69
C SER A 103 1.58 -22.80 25.21
N LEU A 104 2.82 -22.58 24.78
CA LEU A 104 3.18 -22.40 23.37
C LEU A 104 3.48 -23.73 22.66
N ALA A 105 3.35 -24.87 23.34
CA ALA A 105 3.70 -26.18 22.79
C ALA A 105 2.90 -26.54 21.52
N GLN A 106 1.64 -26.08 21.44
CA GLN A 106 0.79 -26.28 20.25
C GLN A 106 0.89 -25.14 19.22
N GLY A 107 1.66 -24.09 19.52
CA GLY A 107 1.66 -22.82 18.79
C GLY A 107 0.45 -21.96 19.14
N PHE A 108 0.65 -20.65 19.31
CA PHE A 108 -0.44 -19.70 19.49
C PHE A 108 -0.61 -18.84 18.24
N THR A 109 -1.79 -18.87 17.61
CA THR A 109 -2.05 -18.08 16.41
C THR A 109 -2.69 -16.75 16.76
N LEU A 110 -1.98 -15.66 16.47
CA LEU A 110 -2.51 -14.31 16.44
C LEU A 110 -3.23 -14.10 15.11
N GLU A 111 -4.55 -13.98 15.16
CA GLU A 111 -5.38 -13.84 13.95
C GLU A 111 -5.13 -12.51 13.23
N ARG A 112 -5.32 -12.53 11.91
CA ARG A 112 -5.42 -11.34 11.07
C ARG A 112 -6.50 -10.38 11.61
N GLY A 113 -6.21 -9.08 11.60
CA GLY A 113 -7.12 -8.06 12.09
C GLY A 113 -7.10 -7.89 13.62
N THR A 114 -6.21 -8.60 14.33
CA THR A 114 -6.00 -8.37 15.76
C THR A 114 -5.61 -6.90 16.01
N ARG A 115 -6.23 -6.30 17.02
CA ARG A 115 -6.00 -4.89 17.40
C ARG A 115 -4.71 -4.76 18.20
N LEU A 116 -3.83 -3.88 17.73
CA LEU A 116 -2.62 -3.43 18.43
C LEU A 116 -2.81 -1.97 18.83
N ARG A 117 -2.85 -1.69 20.13
CA ARG A 117 -2.99 -0.33 20.67
C ARG A 117 -1.64 0.25 21.01
N SER A 118 -1.30 1.41 20.47
CA SER A 118 -0.04 2.06 20.79
C SER A 118 0.00 2.57 22.22
N GLN A 119 1.20 2.71 22.75
CA GLN A 119 1.43 3.55 23.92
C GLN A 119 1.05 5.00 23.63
N ILE A 120 0.47 5.66 24.63
CA ILE A 120 0.09 7.08 24.55
C ILE A 120 1.31 7.94 24.91
N SER A 121 1.60 8.94 24.06
CA SER A 121 2.62 9.97 24.33
C SER A 121 2.15 10.94 25.42
N PRO A 122 3.04 11.51 26.24
CA PRO A 122 2.66 12.38 27.37
C PRO A 122 1.78 13.58 26.98
N ASP A 123 1.99 14.12 25.78
CA ASP A 123 1.25 15.28 25.26
C ASP A 123 -0.10 14.91 24.62
N GLU A 124 -0.39 13.61 24.50
CA GLU A 124 -1.52 13.07 23.77
C GLU A 124 -2.49 12.29 24.66
N LYS A 125 -3.73 12.17 24.18
CA LYS A 125 -4.81 11.46 24.91
C LYS A 125 -5.39 10.27 24.14
N THR A 126 -4.93 10.07 22.90
CA THR A 126 -5.49 9.09 21.99
C THR A 126 -4.42 8.09 21.62
N GLU A 127 -4.73 6.81 21.85
CA GLU A 127 -3.95 5.68 21.37
C GLU A 127 -4.12 5.51 19.85
N CYS A 128 -3.05 5.11 19.17
CA CYS A 128 -3.12 4.70 17.78
C CYS A 128 -3.53 3.24 17.68
N ASP A 129 -4.52 2.96 16.83
CA ASP A 129 -5.06 1.63 16.61
C ASP A 129 -4.53 1.03 15.32
N PHE A 130 -3.79 -0.08 15.43
CA PHE A 130 -3.29 -0.84 14.30
C PHE A 130 -3.97 -2.22 14.22
N ARG A 131 -4.04 -2.77 13.01
CA ARG A 131 -4.63 -4.08 12.72
C ARG A 131 -3.62 -4.96 11.98
N THR A 132 -3.40 -6.18 12.46
CA THR A 132 -2.49 -7.14 11.83
C THR A 132 -2.96 -7.52 10.42
N SER A 133 -2.02 -7.68 9.49
CA SER A 133 -2.33 -7.95 8.06
C SER A 133 -2.57 -9.42 7.72
N HIS A 134 -2.03 -10.34 8.52
CA HIS A 134 -2.13 -11.79 8.34
C HIS A 134 -1.98 -12.52 9.67
N ASP A 135 -2.28 -13.82 9.65
CA ASP A 135 -2.16 -14.70 10.82
C ASP A 135 -0.69 -14.96 11.15
N LEU A 136 -0.32 -14.77 12.42
CA LEU A 136 1.02 -15.05 12.93
C LEU A 136 0.95 -16.19 13.96
N THR A 137 1.66 -17.29 13.72
CA THR A 137 1.78 -18.36 14.73
C THR A 137 3.05 -18.17 15.54
N LEU A 138 2.88 -17.96 16.84
CA LEU A 138 3.95 -17.80 17.81
C LEU A 138 4.45 -19.17 18.24
N TRP A 139 5.76 -19.36 18.13
CA TRP A 139 6.47 -20.56 18.57
C TRP A 139 7.51 -20.17 19.63
N PRO A 140 7.81 -21.06 20.60
CA PRO A 140 8.80 -20.82 21.64
C PRO A 140 10.21 -21.05 21.08
N ILE A 141 10.60 -20.30 20.05
CA ILE A 141 11.87 -20.44 19.34
C ILE A 141 12.54 -19.09 19.13
N GLU A 142 13.87 -19.10 19.13
CA GLU A 142 14.73 -17.97 18.82
C GLU A 142 15.80 -18.35 17.79
N ILE A 143 16.39 -17.35 17.16
CA ILE A 143 17.55 -17.52 16.29
C ILE A 143 18.79 -17.42 17.17
N ALA A 144 19.49 -18.55 17.34
CA ALA A 144 20.68 -18.63 18.18
C ALA A 144 21.95 -18.16 17.45
N GLY A 145 22.01 -18.35 16.14
CA GLY A 145 23.20 -18.06 15.35
C GLY A 145 22.92 -18.10 13.86
N ILE A 146 23.80 -17.43 13.10
CA ILE A 146 23.79 -17.46 11.64
C ILE A 146 25.22 -17.59 11.14
N ASP A 147 25.45 -18.59 10.30
CA ASP A 147 26.76 -18.88 9.72
C ASP A 147 26.68 -18.91 8.20
N TYR A 148 27.47 -18.07 7.53
CA TYR A 148 27.62 -18.12 6.08
C TYR A 148 28.65 -19.18 5.69
N LEU A 149 28.17 -20.24 5.01
CA LEU A 149 28.96 -21.38 4.58
C LEU A 149 29.53 -21.11 3.17
N GLY A 150 30.67 -20.43 3.11
CA GLY A 150 31.27 -19.94 1.85
C GLY A 150 31.97 -20.98 0.98
N THR A 151 32.08 -22.23 1.42
CA THR A 151 32.76 -23.31 0.68
C THR A 151 31.99 -24.63 0.76
N SER A 152 32.20 -25.52 -0.21
CA SER A 152 31.62 -26.87 -0.19
C SER A 152 32.08 -27.69 1.03
N ALA A 153 33.33 -27.51 1.48
CA ALA A 153 33.83 -28.17 2.68
C ALA A 153 33.08 -27.71 3.95
N ALA A 154 32.69 -26.43 4.03
CA ALA A 154 31.88 -25.92 5.11
C ALA A 154 30.46 -26.52 5.09
N LEU A 155 29.88 -26.73 3.91
CA LEU A 155 28.58 -27.39 3.73
C LEU A 155 28.60 -28.86 4.17
N ASP A 156 29.65 -29.60 3.79
CA ASP A 156 29.83 -30.99 4.20
C ASP A 156 30.03 -31.10 5.73
N THR A 157 30.75 -30.13 6.33
CA THR A 157 30.93 -30.04 7.79
C THR A 157 29.62 -29.74 8.50
N ALA A 158 28.73 -28.95 7.90
CA ALA A 158 27.37 -28.73 8.37
C ALA A 158 26.44 -29.94 8.15
N GLY A 159 26.94 -31.06 7.62
CA GLY A 159 26.18 -32.30 7.46
C GLY A 159 25.26 -32.33 6.24
N VAL A 160 25.43 -31.40 5.30
CA VAL A 160 24.59 -31.28 4.10
C VAL A 160 25.38 -31.68 2.87
N ARG A 161 24.90 -32.67 2.12
CA ARG A 161 25.55 -33.09 0.87
C ARG A 161 25.34 -32.05 -0.22
N SER A 162 26.40 -31.36 -0.60
CA SER A 162 26.36 -30.41 -1.71
C SER A 162 26.16 -31.10 -3.06
N SER A 163 25.24 -30.58 -3.88
CA SER A 163 25.18 -30.95 -5.30
C SER A 163 26.32 -30.26 -6.06
N LYS A 164 26.52 -30.60 -7.35
CA LYS A 164 27.51 -29.92 -8.21
C LYS A 164 27.17 -28.46 -8.52
N THR A 165 25.92 -28.04 -8.34
CA THR A 165 25.46 -26.68 -8.65
C THR A 165 25.59 -25.73 -7.47
N VAL A 166 25.62 -26.25 -6.25
CA VAL A 166 25.72 -25.46 -5.01
C VAL A 166 27.16 -24.97 -4.80
N ARG A 167 27.30 -23.68 -4.48
CA ARG A 167 28.60 -23.00 -4.28
C ARG A 167 28.78 -22.45 -2.87
N SER A 168 27.69 -22.06 -2.21
CA SER A 168 27.71 -21.59 -0.83
C SER A 168 26.39 -21.91 -0.12
N GLY A 169 26.28 -21.60 1.15
CA GLY A 169 25.01 -21.65 1.86
C GLY A 169 24.96 -20.73 3.07
N LEU A 170 23.79 -20.68 3.69
CA LEU A 170 23.55 -19.94 4.92
C LEU A 170 22.89 -20.87 5.92
N SER A 171 23.55 -21.12 7.05
CA SER A 171 22.95 -21.85 8.17
C SER A 171 22.30 -20.87 9.13
N VAL A 172 21.01 -21.07 9.39
CA VAL A 172 20.24 -20.35 10.42
C VAL A 172 19.96 -21.32 11.55
N GLN A 173 20.61 -21.11 12.69
CA GLN A 173 20.46 -21.94 13.86
C GLN A 173 19.27 -21.48 14.68
N LEU A 174 18.31 -22.38 14.89
CA LEU A 174 17.13 -22.16 15.73
C LEU A 174 17.29 -22.92 17.03
N LYS A 175 16.87 -22.28 18.13
CA LYS A 175 16.84 -22.88 19.45
C LYS A 175 15.46 -22.71 20.07
N THR A 176 14.97 -23.76 20.72
CA THR A 176 13.75 -23.72 21.52
C THR A 176 14.00 -23.08 22.88
N ILE A 177 12.98 -22.41 23.41
CA ILE A 177 13.01 -21.77 24.72
C ILE A 177 11.98 -22.45 25.62
N GLY A 178 12.26 -22.58 26.92
CA GLY A 178 11.33 -23.22 27.87
C GLY A 178 11.42 -24.75 27.92
N GLY A 179 12.48 -25.34 27.37
CA GLY A 179 12.80 -26.78 27.52
C GLY A 179 12.01 -27.73 26.61
N TYR A 180 11.34 -27.20 25.58
CA TYR A 180 10.68 -28.01 24.55
C TYR A 180 11.68 -28.65 23.60
N GLU A 181 11.31 -29.78 23.00
CA GLU A 181 12.03 -30.32 21.83
C GLU A 181 11.34 -29.91 20.54
N PHE A 182 12.08 -29.78 19.44
CA PHE A 182 11.48 -29.50 18.12
C PHE A 182 10.51 -30.60 17.66
N ALA A 183 10.66 -31.84 18.12
CA ALA A 183 9.74 -32.94 17.84
C ALA A 183 8.34 -32.76 18.46
N GLU A 184 8.24 -31.99 19.55
CA GLU A 184 6.98 -31.73 20.26
C GLU A 184 6.16 -30.64 19.60
N LEU A 185 6.81 -29.73 18.87
CA LEU A 185 6.18 -28.60 18.20
C LEU A 185 5.55 -29.05 16.86
N PRO A 186 4.23 -28.97 16.67
CA PRO A 186 3.57 -29.31 15.40
C PRO A 186 3.76 -28.21 14.33
N MET A 187 4.98 -27.69 14.19
CA MET A 187 5.30 -26.57 13.30
C MET A 187 5.43 -27.04 11.85
N ASP A 188 4.47 -26.66 11.00
CA ASP A 188 4.55 -26.90 9.56
C ASP A 188 5.11 -25.71 8.78
N SER A 189 4.83 -24.49 9.24
CA SER A 189 5.30 -23.27 8.59
C SER A 189 5.98 -22.32 9.56
N LEU A 190 7.07 -21.70 9.10
CA LEU A 190 7.82 -20.69 9.82
C LEU A 190 7.96 -19.45 8.93
N SER A 191 7.46 -18.31 9.41
CA SER A 191 7.66 -17.02 8.75
C SER A 191 8.87 -16.31 9.34
N ILE A 192 9.77 -15.86 8.47
CA ILE A 192 10.98 -15.14 8.81
C ILE A 192 10.94 -13.79 8.12
N TYR A 193 11.11 -12.72 8.90
CA TYR A 193 11.27 -11.37 8.38
C TYR A 193 12.75 -11.07 8.15
N LEU A 194 13.07 -10.58 6.95
CA LEU A 194 14.42 -10.22 6.54
C LEU A 194 14.65 -8.74 6.84
N ASN A 195 15.28 -8.48 7.97
CA ASN A 195 15.64 -7.16 8.43
C ASN A 195 17.03 -6.76 7.93
N GLY A 196 17.26 -5.46 7.77
CA GLY A 196 18.60 -4.96 7.48
C GLY A 196 18.58 -3.54 6.91
N ALA A 197 19.43 -2.69 7.48
CA ALA A 197 19.70 -1.36 6.93
C ALA A 197 20.47 -1.45 5.60
N ASP A 198 20.58 -0.33 4.89
CA ASP A 198 21.46 -0.17 3.72
C ASP A 198 21.36 -1.28 2.66
N SER A 199 20.13 -1.64 2.26
CA SER A 199 19.79 -2.70 1.28
C SER A 199 20.07 -4.14 1.70
N LEU A 200 20.52 -4.42 2.93
CA LEU A 200 20.86 -5.78 3.32
C LEU A 200 19.63 -6.70 3.33
N GLY A 201 18.48 -6.23 3.85
CA GLY A 201 17.24 -7.02 3.84
C GLY A 201 16.76 -7.38 2.43
N THR A 202 16.91 -6.45 1.48
CA THR A 202 16.50 -6.65 0.08
C THR A 202 17.49 -7.56 -0.66
N LEU A 203 18.78 -7.48 -0.33
CA LEU A 203 19.82 -8.39 -0.81
C LEU A 203 19.62 -9.82 -0.30
N LEU A 204 19.29 -9.99 0.99
CA LEU A 204 18.91 -11.28 1.57
C LEU A 204 17.67 -11.84 0.89
N TYR A 205 16.68 -10.99 0.63
CA TYR A 205 15.46 -11.40 -0.07
C TYR A 205 15.76 -11.91 -1.49
N GLU A 206 16.55 -11.18 -2.27
CA GLU A 206 17.03 -11.65 -3.58
C GLU A 206 17.80 -12.96 -3.45
N GLN A 207 18.75 -13.06 -2.52
CA GLN A 207 19.56 -14.25 -2.30
C GLN A 207 18.71 -15.49 -1.99
N LEU A 208 17.73 -15.36 -1.09
CA LEU A 208 16.88 -16.47 -0.68
C LEU A 208 15.92 -16.90 -1.80
N PHE A 209 15.32 -15.99 -2.56
CA PHE A 209 14.32 -16.35 -3.56
C PHE A 209 14.89 -16.64 -4.96
N ARG A 210 16.03 -16.04 -5.32
CA ARG A 210 16.69 -16.26 -6.61
C ARG A 210 17.66 -17.42 -6.57
N HIS A 211 18.53 -17.45 -5.56
CA HIS A 211 19.74 -18.27 -5.57
C HIS A 211 19.61 -19.57 -4.77
N THR A 212 18.54 -19.75 -3.99
CA THR A 212 18.31 -20.99 -3.23
C THR A 212 17.89 -22.13 -4.16
N GLU A 213 18.77 -23.12 -4.30
CA GLU A 213 18.51 -24.36 -5.03
C GLU A 213 17.73 -25.37 -4.18
N SER A 214 18.07 -25.47 -2.90
CA SER A 214 17.40 -26.37 -1.95
C SER A 214 17.60 -25.92 -0.51
N ILE A 215 16.70 -26.39 0.37
CA ILE A 215 16.73 -26.10 1.80
C ILE A 215 16.87 -27.42 2.54
N ALA A 216 17.93 -27.52 3.33
CA ALA A 216 18.19 -28.66 4.20
C ALA A 216 17.88 -28.31 5.65
N LEU A 217 17.40 -29.29 6.41
CA LEU A 217 17.23 -29.18 7.85
C LEU A 217 18.23 -30.12 8.50
N VAL A 218 19.05 -29.60 9.41
CA VAL A 218 20.14 -30.33 10.05
C VAL A 218 19.86 -30.39 11.55
N CYS A 219 20.05 -31.57 12.13
CA CYS A 219 19.94 -31.80 13.56
C CYS A 219 21.17 -32.60 13.99
N GLN A 220 21.92 -32.09 14.99
CA GLN A 220 23.19 -32.68 15.45
C GLN A 220 24.20 -32.98 14.30
N GLY A 221 24.37 -32.04 13.37
CA GLY A 221 25.32 -32.19 12.26
C GLY A 221 24.95 -33.25 11.23
N SER A 222 23.70 -33.71 11.20
CA SER A 222 23.18 -34.62 10.18
C SER A 222 21.89 -34.10 9.54
N GLU A 223 21.79 -34.20 8.22
CA GLU A 223 20.59 -33.82 7.47
C GLU A 223 19.37 -34.69 7.85
N VAL A 224 18.31 -34.03 8.29
CA VAL A 224 17.01 -34.65 8.61
C VAL A 224 16.18 -34.78 7.34
N ARG A 225 16.27 -35.97 6.75
CA ARG A 225 15.51 -36.30 5.53
C ARG A 225 14.05 -36.61 5.86
N SER A 226 13.16 -36.48 4.89
CA SER A 226 11.77 -36.92 5.00
C SER A 226 11.31 -37.49 3.65
N PRO A 227 10.54 -38.59 3.61
CA PRO A 227 9.97 -39.12 2.38
C PRO A 227 8.79 -38.28 1.86
N ARG A 228 8.31 -37.29 2.63
CA ARG A 228 7.25 -36.34 2.24
C ARG A 228 7.81 -35.15 1.48
N GLU A 229 6.95 -34.19 1.14
CA GLU A 229 7.26 -32.98 0.38
C GLU A 229 8.56 -32.28 0.83
N ALA A 230 9.28 -31.73 -0.14
CA ALA A 230 10.46 -30.89 0.11
C ALA A 230 10.06 -29.63 0.90
N VAL A 231 10.98 -29.09 1.69
CA VAL A 231 10.79 -27.78 2.31
C VAL A 231 10.72 -26.75 1.17
N SER A 232 9.66 -25.96 1.15
CA SER A 232 9.48 -24.92 0.13
C SER A 232 9.55 -23.53 0.74
N LEU A 233 10.23 -22.63 0.06
CA LEU A 233 10.29 -21.21 0.39
C LEU A 233 9.22 -20.46 -0.39
N ARG A 234 8.37 -19.71 0.31
CA ARG A 234 7.30 -18.90 -0.28
C ARG A 234 7.44 -17.44 0.12
N ARG A 235 7.17 -16.55 -0.83
CA ARG A 235 7.05 -15.12 -0.61
C ARG A 235 5.76 -14.84 0.15
N GLN A 236 5.76 -13.87 1.06
CA GLN A 236 4.59 -13.45 1.83
C GLN A 236 4.29 -11.96 1.59
N GLY A 237 3.02 -11.56 1.70
CA GLY A 237 2.54 -10.18 1.51
C GLY A 237 1.87 -9.93 0.16
N TYR A 238 1.79 -10.93 -0.71
CA TYR A 238 1.21 -10.79 -2.07
C TYR A 238 -0.23 -11.27 -2.14
N ALA A 239 -0.66 -12.17 -1.26
CA ALA A 239 -2.01 -12.73 -1.29
C ALA A 239 -3.05 -11.73 -0.72
N ASP A 240 -4.34 -12.04 -0.91
CA ASP A 240 -5.43 -11.13 -0.49
C ASP A 240 -5.76 -11.22 1.00
N ASP A 241 -5.57 -12.41 1.58
CA ASP A 241 -5.58 -12.68 3.01
C ASP A 241 -4.37 -12.06 3.73
N GLU A 242 -3.35 -11.62 2.99
CA GLU A 242 -2.18 -10.96 3.54
C GLU A 242 -2.20 -9.45 3.30
N ALA A 243 -3.26 -8.88 2.72
CA ALA A 243 -3.36 -7.47 2.35
C ALA A 243 -3.31 -6.51 3.56
N LEU A 244 -2.52 -5.43 3.48
CA LEU A 244 -2.61 -4.29 4.42
C LEU A 244 -3.75 -3.36 3.99
N LEU A 245 -3.80 -3.00 2.71
CA LEU A 245 -4.87 -2.16 2.18
C LEU A 245 -6.14 -3.00 1.89
N PRO A 246 -7.34 -2.43 2.05
CA PRO A 246 -8.58 -3.13 1.76
C PRO A 246 -8.61 -3.72 0.35
N VAL A 247 -9.06 -4.98 0.27
CA VAL A 247 -9.18 -5.69 -1.01
C VAL A 247 -10.40 -5.17 -1.76
N THR A 248 -10.19 -4.65 -2.97
CA THR A 248 -11.26 -4.20 -3.88
C THR A 248 -11.64 -5.31 -4.88
N HIS A 249 -12.62 -5.02 -5.74
CA HIS A 249 -13.08 -5.96 -6.77
C HIS A 249 -11.94 -6.53 -7.63
N ARG A 250 -12.10 -7.78 -8.08
CA ARG A 250 -11.07 -8.64 -8.69
C ARG A 250 -10.26 -8.00 -9.83
N GLY A 251 -10.79 -7.01 -10.55
CA GLY A 251 -10.10 -6.36 -11.67
C GLY A 251 -8.97 -5.38 -11.29
N PHE A 252 -8.94 -4.88 -10.05
CA PHE A 252 -8.02 -3.81 -9.63
C PHE A 252 -7.01 -4.23 -8.56
N GLN A 253 -6.94 -5.53 -8.24
CA GLN A 253 -6.12 -6.01 -7.14
C GLN A 253 -4.61 -5.90 -7.40
N GLY A 254 -4.17 -5.88 -8.67
CA GLY A 254 -2.76 -5.64 -9.01
C GLY A 254 -2.28 -4.27 -8.53
N TYR A 255 -3.13 -3.25 -8.63
CA TYR A 255 -2.80 -1.89 -8.21
C TYR A 255 -2.63 -1.73 -6.70
N ARG A 256 -3.29 -2.59 -5.90
CA ARG A 256 -3.07 -2.64 -4.45
C ARG A 256 -1.62 -2.94 -4.12
N LEU A 257 -1.01 -3.93 -4.78
CA LEU A 257 0.37 -4.34 -4.53
C LEU A 257 1.36 -3.22 -4.88
N ILE A 258 1.11 -2.50 -5.98
CA ILE A 258 1.89 -1.31 -6.35
C ILE A 258 1.76 -0.21 -5.28
N GLN A 259 0.52 0.05 -4.83
CA GLN A 259 0.26 1.04 -3.80
C GLN A 259 0.92 0.67 -2.46
N GLU A 260 0.89 -0.60 -2.07
CA GLU A 260 1.57 -1.12 -0.88
C GLU A 260 3.10 -1.01 -1.03
N TYR A 261 3.67 -1.31 -2.20
CA TYR A 261 5.11 -1.22 -2.46
C TYR A 261 5.63 0.22 -2.30
N PHE A 262 4.98 1.18 -2.95
CA PHE A 262 5.41 2.57 -2.82
C PHE A 262 5.10 3.16 -1.44
N ALA A 263 4.13 2.61 -0.70
CA ALA A 263 3.81 3.06 0.66
C ALA A 263 4.76 2.48 1.71
N PHE A 264 5.08 1.18 1.62
CA PHE A 264 5.83 0.44 2.64
C PHE A 264 6.50 -0.81 2.04
N PRO A 265 7.64 -0.66 1.32
CA PRO A 265 8.29 -1.77 0.61
C PRO A 265 8.78 -2.88 1.55
N GLU A 266 9.12 -2.55 2.80
CA GLU A 266 9.61 -3.47 3.82
C GLU A 266 8.63 -4.62 4.09
N ARG A 267 7.33 -4.40 3.89
CA ARG A 267 6.29 -5.44 4.01
C ARG A 267 6.52 -6.66 3.12
N PHE A 268 7.24 -6.53 2.01
CA PHE A 268 7.48 -7.65 1.09
C PHE A 268 8.69 -8.52 1.48
N LEU A 269 9.44 -8.14 2.52
CA LEU A 269 10.67 -8.83 2.94
C LEU A 269 10.40 -10.02 3.87
N PHE A 270 9.31 -10.74 3.64
CA PHE A 270 8.93 -11.92 4.41
C PHE A 270 9.16 -13.20 3.61
N ALA A 271 9.79 -14.17 4.27
CA ALA A 271 10.09 -15.49 3.77
C ALA A 271 9.37 -16.54 4.61
N ARG A 272 8.44 -17.27 4.01
CA ARG A 272 7.69 -18.35 4.68
C ARG A 272 8.19 -19.71 4.24
N LEU A 273 8.74 -20.46 5.18
CA LEU A 273 9.09 -21.87 5.00
C LEU A 273 7.84 -22.73 5.27
N THR A 274 7.59 -23.73 4.43
CA THR A 274 6.49 -24.70 4.62
C THR A 274 6.97 -26.14 4.42
N GLY A 275 6.24 -27.12 4.95
CA GLY A 275 6.60 -28.53 4.87
C GLY A 275 7.61 -28.97 5.95
N LEU A 276 7.67 -28.22 7.07
CA LEU A 276 8.59 -28.49 8.17
C LEU A 276 8.10 -29.63 9.08
N ALA A 277 6.79 -29.85 9.21
CA ALA A 277 6.22 -30.70 10.25
C ALA A 277 6.73 -32.15 10.21
N SER A 278 6.96 -32.69 9.01
CA SER A 278 7.46 -34.07 8.87
C SER A 278 8.93 -34.24 9.27
N ARG A 279 9.73 -33.19 9.17
CA ARG A 279 11.14 -33.16 9.56
C ARG A 279 11.28 -32.84 11.04
N MET A 280 10.52 -31.86 11.54
CA MET A 280 10.54 -31.46 12.96
C MET A 280 10.25 -32.62 13.91
N LYS A 281 9.28 -33.49 13.58
CA LYS A 281 8.95 -34.70 14.36
C LYS A 281 10.10 -35.69 14.54
N ARG A 282 11.19 -35.56 13.78
CA ARG A 282 12.39 -36.41 13.85
C ARG A 282 13.53 -35.76 14.63
N CYS A 283 13.34 -34.53 15.11
CA CYS A 283 14.33 -33.72 15.81
C CYS A 283 14.05 -33.74 17.32
N HIS A 284 14.60 -34.73 18.03
CA HIS A 284 14.51 -34.86 19.49
C HIS A 284 15.56 -34.01 20.21
N HIS A 285 15.69 -32.75 19.81
CA HIS A 285 16.66 -31.80 20.35
C HIS A 285 16.06 -30.41 20.46
N ASP A 286 16.71 -29.59 21.28
CA ASP A 286 16.38 -28.19 21.51
C ASP A 286 16.93 -27.25 20.42
N THR A 287 17.80 -27.75 19.55
CA THR A 287 18.52 -27.01 18.51
C THR A 287 18.40 -27.69 17.14
N ILE A 288 18.18 -26.88 16.10
CA ILE A 288 18.20 -27.30 14.70
C ILE A 288 18.84 -26.21 13.85
N GLU A 289 19.30 -26.58 12.66
CA GLU A 289 19.84 -25.66 11.68
C GLU A 289 19.03 -25.75 10.37
N ILE A 290 18.65 -24.60 9.83
CA ILE A 290 18.05 -24.48 8.51
C ILE A 290 19.12 -23.97 7.57
N VAL A 291 19.57 -24.83 6.65
CA VAL A 291 20.64 -24.52 5.71
C VAL A 291 20.05 -24.22 4.34
N PHE A 292 20.17 -22.97 3.90
CA PHE A 292 19.84 -22.54 2.55
C PHE A 292 21.06 -22.79 1.65
N LEU A 293 20.90 -23.57 0.58
CA LEU A 293 21.97 -23.90 -0.35
C LEU A 293 21.87 -23.03 -1.61
N PHE A 294 22.93 -22.30 -1.92
CA PHE A 294 22.96 -21.31 -3.00
C PHE A 294 23.80 -21.73 -4.21
N ASP A 295 23.37 -21.34 -5.40
CA ASP A 295 24.09 -21.53 -6.68
C ASP A 295 25.25 -20.54 -6.88
N ASN A 296 25.29 -19.45 -6.10
CA ASN A 296 26.28 -18.40 -6.16
C ASN A 296 27.01 -18.23 -4.81
N ARG A 297 27.92 -17.26 -4.75
CA ARG A 297 28.54 -16.77 -3.51
C ARG A 297 28.45 -15.25 -3.52
N ASN A 298 27.98 -14.67 -2.40
CA ASN A 298 27.87 -13.23 -2.23
C ASN A 298 28.78 -12.77 -1.09
N GLU A 299 29.86 -12.07 -1.43
CA GLU A 299 30.88 -11.62 -0.47
C GLU A 299 30.34 -10.59 0.54
N ARG A 300 29.46 -9.69 0.09
CA ARG A 300 28.86 -8.68 0.98
C ARG A 300 28.01 -9.32 2.08
N LEU A 301 27.26 -10.38 1.74
CA LEU A 301 26.49 -11.15 2.72
C LEU A 301 27.41 -11.93 3.66
N PHE A 302 28.50 -12.51 3.13
CA PHE A 302 29.48 -13.21 3.96
C PHE A 302 30.08 -12.33 5.06
N GLU A 303 30.32 -11.05 4.78
CA GLU A 303 30.94 -10.12 5.74
C GLU A 303 29.97 -9.47 6.73
N THR A 304 28.70 -9.31 6.34
CA THR A 304 27.76 -8.42 7.07
C THR A 304 26.61 -9.18 7.74
N VAL A 305 26.29 -10.40 7.31
CA VAL A 305 25.12 -11.13 7.84
C VAL A 305 25.31 -11.47 9.33
N SER A 306 24.24 -11.31 10.09
CA SER A 306 24.20 -11.48 11.53
C SER A 306 22.80 -11.94 11.95
N PRO A 307 22.63 -12.51 13.15
CA PRO A 307 21.33 -12.96 13.65
C PRO A 307 20.24 -11.87 13.63
N GLU A 308 20.60 -10.60 13.81
CA GLU A 308 19.66 -9.48 13.86
C GLU A 308 18.92 -9.21 12.54
N HIS A 309 19.47 -9.71 11.43
CA HIS A 309 18.90 -9.59 10.09
C HIS A 309 17.80 -10.60 9.79
N PHE A 310 17.65 -11.62 10.64
CA PHE A 310 16.55 -12.56 10.56
C PHE A 310 15.73 -12.38 11.82
N ARG A 311 14.45 -12.06 11.66
CA ARG A 311 13.54 -11.85 12.78
C ARG A 311 12.38 -12.82 12.70
N LEU A 312 12.05 -13.42 13.84
CA LEU A 312 10.91 -14.32 13.97
C LEU A 312 9.73 -13.55 14.59
N ASN A 313 8.55 -14.16 14.56
CA ASN A 313 7.35 -13.60 15.21
C ASN A 313 7.02 -12.16 14.74
N CYS A 314 7.35 -11.82 13.50
CA CYS A 314 7.05 -10.52 12.92
C CYS A 314 5.70 -10.51 12.21
N VAL A 315 4.94 -9.41 12.35
CA VAL A 315 3.68 -9.20 11.64
C VAL A 315 3.53 -7.74 11.22
N PRO A 316 3.25 -7.45 9.93
CA PRO A 316 2.89 -6.11 9.49
C PRO A 316 1.49 -5.74 9.98
N ALA A 317 1.32 -4.48 10.38
CA ALA A 317 0.03 -3.94 10.80
C ALA A 317 -0.24 -2.57 10.16
N ILE A 318 -1.52 -2.26 9.95
CA ILE A 318 -2.00 -1.00 9.35
C ILE A 318 -2.82 -0.19 10.34
N ASN A 319 -2.65 1.14 10.34
CA ASN A 319 -3.46 2.07 11.11
C ASN A 319 -4.83 2.31 10.47
N LEU A 320 -5.65 1.26 10.39
CA LEU A 320 -6.97 1.29 9.78
C LEU A 320 -7.93 0.43 10.60
N PHE A 321 -9.00 1.04 11.11
CA PHE A 321 -9.91 0.36 12.04
C PHE A 321 -11.35 0.85 11.87
N PRO A 322 -12.35 0.00 12.15
CA PRO A 322 -13.75 0.42 12.16
C PRO A 322 -14.03 1.34 13.37
N LYS A 323 -14.79 2.40 13.13
CA LYS A 323 -15.26 3.34 14.15
C LYS A 323 -16.61 3.92 13.72
N ALA A 324 -17.61 3.86 14.61
CA ALA A 324 -18.86 4.56 14.42
C ALA A 324 -18.65 6.07 14.58
N ALA A 325 -19.15 6.86 13.64
CA ALA A 325 -19.09 8.32 13.73
C ALA A 325 -20.18 8.87 14.66
N ASP A 326 -19.95 10.07 15.20
CA ASP A 326 -20.94 10.75 16.02
C ASP A 326 -22.22 11.04 15.23
N ARG A 327 -23.36 10.93 15.91
CA ARG A 327 -24.69 11.14 15.30
C ARG A 327 -24.76 12.48 14.58
N ILE A 328 -25.11 12.43 13.30
CA ILE A 328 -25.29 13.63 12.47
C ILE A 328 -26.75 14.05 12.59
N LEU A 329 -26.98 15.24 13.14
CA LEU A 329 -28.32 15.83 13.16
C LEU A 329 -28.61 16.43 11.78
N LEU A 330 -29.74 16.03 11.22
CA LEU A 330 -30.17 16.51 9.91
C LEU A 330 -30.82 17.89 10.04
N ASP A 331 -30.34 18.80 9.21
CA ASP A 331 -30.85 20.15 9.04
C ASP A 331 -31.19 20.35 7.57
N ARG A 332 -32.45 20.67 7.28
CA ARG A 332 -32.95 20.87 5.92
C ARG A 332 -32.38 22.12 5.24
N SER A 333 -31.76 23.04 5.99
CA SER A 333 -31.04 24.18 5.41
C SER A 333 -29.72 23.76 4.73
N ARG A 334 -29.23 22.55 4.99
CA ARG A 334 -27.95 22.04 4.50
C ARG A 334 -28.17 20.87 3.54
N HIS A 335 -27.35 20.84 2.49
CA HIS A 335 -27.35 19.78 1.48
C HIS A 335 -26.24 18.73 1.70
N ARG A 336 -25.26 19.05 2.55
CA ARG A 336 -24.12 18.19 2.87
C ARG A 336 -23.87 18.16 4.37
N PHE A 337 -23.50 16.99 4.86
CA PHE A 337 -23.29 16.74 6.29
C PHE A 337 -21.87 16.22 6.53
N HIS A 338 -21.16 16.87 7.44
CA HIS A 338 -19.79 16.48 7.80
C HIS A 338 -19.82 15.21 8.65
N VAL A 339 -19.11 14.18 8.20
CA VAL A 339 -18.87 12.94 8.96
C VAL A 339 -17.69 13.16 9.90
N ILE A 340 -17.97 13.30 11.19
CA ILE A 340 -16.96 13.48 12.24
C ILE A 340 -16.92 12.20 13.09
N PRO A 341 -15.81 11.44 13.08
CA PRO A 341 -15.71 10.20 13.84
C PRO A 341 -15.88 10.37 15.35
N ASP A 342 -15.33 11.46 15.90
CA ASP A 342 -15.41 11.81 17.32
C ASP A 342 -15.33 13.34 17.47
N ARG A 343 -16.41 13.98 17.93
CA ARG A 343 -16.48 15.44 18.11
C ARG A 343 -15.66 15.94 19.28
N THR A 344 -15.34 15.08 20.25
CA THR A 344 -14.47 15.46 21.37
C THR A 344 -13.02 15.58 20.92
N ARG A 345 -12.65 14.81 19.89
CA ARG A 345 -11.30 14.71 19.33
C ARG A 345 -11.30 14.76 17.81
N PRO A 346 -11.77 15.87 17.20
CA PRO A 346 -11.97 15.95 15.76
C PRO A 346 -10.66 16.02 14.97
N MET A 347 -9.52 16.20 15.65
CA MET A 347 -8.19 16.23 15.05
C MET A 347 -7.52 14.86 15.00
N ASP A 348 -7.95 13.91 15.81
CA ASP A 348 -7.23 12.65 16.03
C ASP A 348 -7.61 11.55 15.03
N PHE A 349 -8.76 11.70 14.37
CA PHE A 349 -9.31 10.69 13.47
C PHE A 349 -9.58 11.25 12.08
N GLU A 350 -9.25 10.47 11.05
CA GLU A 350 -9.62 10.73 9.66
C GLU A 350 -10.44 9.58 9.09
N VAL A 351 -11.53 9.91 8.43
CA VAL A 351 -12.37 8.93 7.74
C VAL A 351 -11.60 8.41 6.52
N TYR A 352 -11.25 7.14 6.51
CA TYR A 352 -10.68 6.43 5.36
C TYR A 352 -11.78 6.10 4.34
N SER A 353 -12.84 5.43 4.80
CA SER A 353 -14.01 5.09 3.99
C SER A 353 -15.29 5.15 4.82
N VAL A 354 -16.42 5.35 4.14
CA VAL A 354 -17.75 5.31 4.74
C VAL A 354 -18.38 3.96 4.36
N GLY A 355 -18.78 3.20 5.38
CA GLY A 355 -19.54 1.97 5.23
C GLY A 355 -21.04 2.27 5.26
N ASP A 356 -21.75 1.65 6.20
CA ASP A 356 -23.20 1.76 6.26
C ASP A 356 -23.68 3.12 6.81
N VAL A 357 -24.68 3.69 6.13
CA VAL A 357 -25.35 4.93 6.54
C VAL A 357 -26.80 4.59 6.88
N THR A 358 -27.18 4.77 8.15
CA THR A 358 -28.53 4.50 8.63
C THR A 358 -29.18 5.77 9.15
N GLY A 359 -30.33 6.13 8.61
CA GLY A 359 -31.16 7.23 9.06
C GLY A 359 -32.21 6.80 10.10
N PHE A 360 -32.47 7.69 11.05
CA PHE A 360 -33.40 7.48 12.15
C PHE A 360 -34.45 8.59 12.16
N ALA A 361 -35.72 8.16 12.13
CA ALA A 361 -36.86 9.05 12.33
C ALA A 361 -37.05 9.41 13.81
N GLY A 362 -37.77 10.50 14.08
CA GLY A 362 -38.01 10.99 15.45
C GLY A 362 -38.73 10.01 16.38
N SER A 363 -39.49 9.04 15.85
CA SER A 363 -40.04 7.91 16.60
C SER A 363 -39.23 6.64 16.30
N GLN A 364 -38.69 6.00 17.35
CA GLN A 364 -37.62 4.99 17.34
C GLN A 364 -37.82 3.70 16.49
N ALA A 365 -38.86 3.56 15.67
CA ALA A 365 -39.20 2.29 15.03
C ALA A 365 -38.79 2.15 13.55
N THR A 366 -38.52 3.24 12.82
CA THR A 366 -38.19 3.16 11.39
C THR A 366 -36.74 3.57 11.13
N GLN A 367 -35.93 2.56 10.81
CA GLN A 367 -34.57 2.72 10.32
C GLN A 367 -34.59 2.72 8.79
N GLU A 368 -33.84 3.61 8.17
CA GLU A 368 -33.71 3.68 6.72
C GLU A 368 -32.24 3.59 6.34
N SER A 369 -31.88 2.56 5.58
CA SER A 369 -30.53 2.39 5.05
C SER A 369 -30.34 3.21 3.78
N PHE A 370 -29.20 3.89 3.69
CA PHE A 370 -28.74 4.59 2.50
C PHE A 370 -27.53 3.86 1.92
N HIS A 371 -27.52 3.69 0.61
CA HIS A 371 -26.44 2.99 -0.09
C HIS A 371 -25.56 3.98 -0.88
N PRO A 372 -24.27 3.70 -1.11
CA PRO A 372 -23.43 4.59 -1.91
C PRO A 372 -23.98 4.73 -3.33
N TYR A 373 -24.15 5.97 -3.81
CA TYR A 373 -24.75 6.25 -5.12
C TYR A 373 -23.93 5.67 -6.29
N PHE A 374 -22.61 5.69 -6.18
CA PHE A 374 -21.69 5.23 -7.22
C PHE A 374 -21.17 3.80 -7.03
N SER A 375 -21.85 2.94 -6.26
CA SER A 375 -21.41 1.52 -6.14
C SER A 375 -21.96 0.63 -7.27
N SER A 376 -21.46 -0.60 -7.39
CA SER A 376 -21.89 -1.58 -8.40
C SER A 376 -22.49 -2.86 -7.79
N SER A 377 -23.02 -2.77 -6.55
CA SER A 377 -23.56 -3.93 -5.83
C SER A 377 -24.97 -4.33 -6.32
N GLU A 378 -25.32 -5.61 -6.22
CA GLU A 378 -26.67 -6.11 -6.54
C GLU A 378 -27.74 -5.50 -5.62
N GLN A 379 -27.41 -5.26 -4.35
CA GLN A 379 -28.28 -4.59 -3.38
C GLN A 379 -28.66 -3.17 -3.85
N GLN A 380 -27.73 -2.47 -4.52
CA GLN A 380 -28.01 -1.13 -5.05
C GLN A 380 -29.08 -1.12 -6.15
N ARG A 381 -29.18 -2.17 -6.98
CA ARG A 381 -30.16 -2.20 -8.09
C ARG A 381 -31.61 -2.18 -7.62
N SER A 382 -31.86 -2.51 -6.35
CA SER A 382 -33.18 -2.49 -5.71
C SER A 382 -33.34 -1.38 -4.67
N ALA A 383 -32.28 -0.60 -4.43
CA ALA A 383 -32.28 0.49 -3.47
C ALA A 383 -32.91 1.75 -4.11
N ASN A 384 -33.64 2.51 -3.30
CA ASN A 384 -34.24 3.80 -3.72
C ASN A 384 -33.66 4.98 -2.92
N ARG A 385 -32.65 4.71 -2.08
CA ARG A 385 -32.04 5.68 -1.16
C ARG A 385 -30.53 5.59 -1.25
N PHE A 386 -29.91 6.72 -1.50
CA PHE A 386 -28.50 6.80 -1.79
C PHE A 386 -27.81 7.91 -1.01
N TYR A 387 -26.52 7.77 -0.80
CA TYR A 387 -25.65 8.85 -0.37
C TYR A 387 -24.53 9.10 -1.38
N GLY A 388 -24.20 10.38 -1.58
CA GLY A 388 -23.00 10.82 -2.27
C GLY A 388 -21.90 11.11 -1.25
N LEU A 389 -20.65 10.81 -1.61
CA LEU A 389 -19.48 11.11 -0.78
C LEU A 389 -18.68 12.24 -1.43
N GLU A 390 -18.27 13.21 -0.61
CA GLU A 390 -17.36 14.27 -1.03
C GLU A 390 -16.21 14.39 -0.06
N ARG A 391 -14.98 14.29 -0.58
CA ARG A 391 -13.76 14.47 0.18
C ARG A 391 -13.10 15.81 -0.16
N GLU A 392 -12.81 16.61 0.85
CA GLU A 392 -12.16 17.91 0.73
C GLU A 392 -10.87 17.96 1.55
N GLN A 393 -9.88 18.72 1.09
CA GLN A 393 -8.66 18.94 1.85
C GLN A 393 -8.99 19.77 3.08
N ARG A 394 -8.52 19.36 4.26
CA ARG A 394 -8.74 20.15 5.46
C ARG A 394 -7.99 21.48 5.36
N LEU A 395 -8.68 22.55 5.73
CA LEU A 395 -8.07 23.88 5.81
C LEU A 395 -7.44 24.08 7.19
N LEU A 396 -6.21 24.59 7.22
CA LEU A 396 -5.56 24.99 8.45
C LEU A 396 -6.37 26.09 9.15
N SER A 397 -6.62 25.88 10.45
CA SER A 397 -7.28 26.88 11.30
C SER A 397 -6.44 28.15 11.42
N SER A 398 -7.07 29.27 11.76
CA SER A 398 -6.35 30.55 11.98
C SER A 398 -5.25 30.45 13.04
N ARG A 399 -5.44 29.59 14.05
CA ARG A 399 -4.43 29.31 15.08
C ARG A 399 -3.24 28.54 14.51
N GLN A 400 -3.49 27.49 13.72
CA GLN A 400 -2.43 26.70 13.08
C GLN A 400 -1.65 27.51 12.04
N LYS A 401 -2.30 28.42 11.31
CA LYS A 401 -1.59 29.32 10.39
C LYS A 401 -0.63 30.28 11.11
N ARG A 402 -0.96 30.68 12.34
CA ARG A 402 -0.11 31.59 13.14
C ARG A 402 0.97 30.88 13.93
N ARG A 403 0.69 29.68 14.45
CA ARG A 403 1.59 28.94 15.36
C ARG A 403 2.29 27.73 14.71
N GLY A 404 1.96 27.43 13.45
CA GLY A 404 2.35 26.17 12.80
C GLY A 404 1.29 25.08 12.98
N ALA A 405 1.27 24.14 12.04
CA ALA A 405 0.49 22.92 12.15
C ALA A 405 1.13 21.98 13.19
N ARG A 406 0.31 21.11 13.79
CA ARG A 406 0.75 20.11 14.77
C ARG A 406 1.73 19.10 14.16
N ALA A 407 1.50 18.75 12.90
CA ALA A 407 2.36 17.91 12.08
C ALA A 407 2.35 18.42 10.63
N SER A 408 3.24 17.89 9.80
CA SER A 408 3.25 18.14 8.35
C SER A 408 1.98 17.60 7.66
N TYR A 409 1.37 16.57 8.23
CA TYR A 409 0.15 15.96 7.74
C TYR A 409 -1.11 16.73 8.15
N VAL A 410 -1.91 17.17 7.17
CA VAL A 410 -3.12 17.98 7.40
C VAL A 410 -4.41 17.15 7.36
N GLY A 411 -4.42 16.07 6.57
CA GLY A 411 -5.57 15.19 6.36
C GLY A 411 -6.70 15.79 5.51
N SER A 412 -7.78 15.02 5.39
CA SER A 412 -8.99 15.36 4.65
C SER A 412 -10.25 15.28 5.51
N GLU A 413 -11.30 15.96 5.06
CA GLU A 413 -12.65 15.91 5.63
C GLU A 413 -13.61 15.23 4.65
N VAL A 414 -14.57 14.49 5.20
CA VAL A 414 -15.57 13.75 4.43
C VAL A 414 -16.96 14.30 4.71
N PHE A 415 -17.67 14.61 3.65
CA PHE A 415 -19.06 15.05 3.68
C PHE A 415 -19.92 14.01 2.96
N ILE A 416 -21.14 13.82 3.46
CA ILE A 416 -22.16 13.01 2.81
C ILE A 416 -23.34 13.88 2.40
N SER A 417 -23.88 13.61 1.22
CA SER A 417 -25.16 14.14 0.74
C SER A 417 -26.15 12.99 0.60
N LEU A 418 -27.43 13.24 0.85
CA LEU A 418 -28.48 12.22 0.79
C LEU A 418 -29.39 12.45 -0.39
N VAL A 419 -29.84 11.36 -1.01
CA VAL A 419 -30.84 11.35 -2.08
C VAL A 419 -31.81 10.20 -1.83
N ASP A 420 -33.09 10.50 -1.76
CA ASP A 420 -34.19 9.53 -1.76
C ASP A 420 -35.01 9.75 -3.04
N GLU A 421 -35.21 8.68 -3.82
CA GLU A 421 -35.99 8.71 -5.05
C GLU A 421 -37.47 9.04 -4.80
N ARG A 422 -38.00 8.66 -3.64
CA ARG A 422 -39.42 8.79 -3.31
C ARG A 422 -39.75 10.10 -2.58
N ASP A 423 -38.79 10.69 -1.87
CA ASP A 423 -38.99 11.93 -1.11
C ASP A 423 -37.71 12.77 -1.07
N ALA A 424 -37.49 13.58 -2.11
CA ALA A 424 -36.26 14.36 -2.26
C ALA A 424 -36.19 15.55 -1.27
N PRO A 425 -35.00 15.85 -0.67
CA PRO A 425 -33.75 15.09 -0.75
C PRO A 425 -33.75 13.84 0.14
N TYR A 426 -34.55 13.83 1.20
CA TYR A 426 -34.83 12.70 2.10
C TYR A 426 -36.10 13.00 2.89
N ARG A 427 -36.71 11.95 3.45
CA ARG A 427 -37.98 12.05 4.19
C ARG A 427 -38.00 13.09 5.32
N SER A 428 -39.16 13.70 5.53
CA SER A 428 -39.35 14.81 6.49
C SER A 428 -39.27 14.43 7.96
N ASP A 429 -39.54 13.18 8.29
CA ASP A 429 -39.47 12.62 9.64
C ASP A 429 -38.06 12.20 10.06
N LEU A 430 -37.12 12.11 9.12
CA LEU A 430 -35.71 11.79 9.37
C LEU A 430 -35.04 12.91 10.17
N LYS A 431 -34.40 12.56 11.30
CA LYS A 431 -33.75 13.55 12.20
C LYS A 431 -32.27 13.31 12.39
N GLN A 432 -31.81 12.07 12.34
CA GLN A 432 -30.43 11.72 12.65
C GLN A 432 -29.87 10.67 11.70
N LEU A 433 -28.56 10.70 11.47
CA LEU A 433 -27.82 9.61 10.82
C LEU A 433 -26.85 8.96 11.80
N ALA A 434 -26.77 7.63 11.76
CA ALA A 434 -25.56 6.90 12.13
C ALA A 434 -24.76 6.59 10.87
N VAL A 435 -23.45 6.70 10.98
CA VAL A 435 -22.52 6.39 9.91
C VAL A 435 -21.44 5.48 10.48
N GLU A 436 -21.29 4.29 9.91
CA GLU A 436 -20.16 3.43 10.17
C GLU A 436 -19.00 3.82 9.25
N THR A 437 -17.81 3.95 9.81
CA THR A 437 -16.63 4.38 9.06
C THR A 437 -15.44 3.50 9.35
N TYR A 438 -14.53 3.40 8.39
CA TYR A 438 -13.15 3.05 8.68
C TYR A 438 -12.37 4.34 8.90
N CYS A 439 -11.54 4.36 9.94
CA CYS A 439 -10.76 5.52 10.33
C CYS A 439 -9.28 5.19 10.43
N THR A 440 -8.47 6.24 10.29
CA THR A 440 -7.05 6.26 10.66
C THR A 440 -6.85 7.27 11.80
N ASN A 441 -5.72 7.19 12.49
CA ASN A 441 -5.32 8.13 13.54
C ASN A 441 -4.59 9.38 13.02
N ARG A 442 -4.76 9.75 11.74
CA ARG A 442 -4.14 10.95 11.13
C ARG A 442 -2.63 11.05 11.40
N ASP A 443 -2.19 12.14 12.02
CA ASP A 443 -0.82 12.48 12.33
C ASP A 443 -0.32 11.88 13.65
N LEU A 444 -1.20 11.27 14.46
CA LEU A 444 -0.82 10.64 15.73
C LEU A 444 0.29 9.58 15.60
N PRO A 445 0.31 8.72 14.54
CA PRO A 445 1.40 7.76 14.37
C PRO A 445 2.79 8.40 14.32
N LEU A 446 2.91 9.65 13.84
CA LEU A 446 4.18 10.38 13.80
C LEU A 446 4.70 10.81 15.18
N GLN A 447 3.83 10.80 16.19
CA GLN A 447 4.10 11.24 17.55
C GLN A 447 4.20 10.07 18.53
N MET A 448 4.08 8.83 18.03
CA MET A 448 4.16 7.63 18.87
C MET A 448 5.56 7.47 19.51
N PRO A 449 5.64 7.07 20.79
CA PRO A 449 6.91 6.94 21.50
C PRO A 449 7.55 5.56 21.23
N VAL A 450 7.91 5.30 19.97
CA VAL A 450 8.49 4.02 19.54
C VAL A 450 9.83 3.76 20.22
N GLY A 451 10.02 2.57 20.78
CA GLY A 451 11.27 2.10 21.38
C GLY A 451 11.60 2.72 22.75
N LYS A 452 10.73 3.55 23.34
CA LYS A 452 11.04 4.27 24.59
C LYS A 452 10.62 3.56 25.88
N LYS A 453 9.60 2.71 25.82
CA LYS A 453 9.06 1.96 26.99
C LYS A 453 9.44 0.47 26.90
N ASP A 454 8.86 -0.37 27.77
CA ASP A 454 9.05 -1.83 27.76
C ASP A 454 8.32 -2.53 26.59
N THR A 455 7.23 -1.93 26.10
CA THR A 455 6.49 -2.37 24.91
C THR A 455 5.98 -1.17 24.13
N ASP A 456 5.89 -1.26 22.80
CA ASP A 456 5.36 -0.21 21.93
C ASP A 456 3.84 -0.35 21.72
N PHE A 457 3.34 -1.58 21.78
CA PHE A 457 1.94 -1.93 21.60
C PHE A 457 1.40 -2.85 22.70
N ASN A 458 0.10 -2.75 22.95
CA ASN A 458 -0.67 -3.66 23.80
C ASN A 458 -1.72 -4.39 22.96
N LEU A 459 -2.02 -5.64 23.33
CA LEU A 459 -3.09 -6.44 22.74
C LEU A 459 -4.42 -6.21 23.46
N ASP A 460 -5.51 -6.34 22.71
CA ASP A 460 -6.87 -6.40 23.29
C ASP A 460 -7.29 -7.82 23.67
N VAL A 461 -6.62 -8.81 23.09
CA VAL A 461 -6.88 -10.23 23.30
C VAL A 461 -5.95 -10.78 24.37
N GLY A 462 -6.43 -11.75 25.15
CA GLY A 462 -5.58 -12.55 26.03
C GLY A 462 -4.69 -13.45 25.19
N ALA A 463 -3.42 -13.07 25.04
CA ALA A 463 -2.43 -13.80 24.26
C ALA A 463 -1.13 -13.95 25.08
N PRO A 464 -0.39 -15.06 24.91
CA PRO A 464 0.87 -15.32 25.62
C PRO A 464 2.00 -14.45 25.06
N VAL A 465 1.98 -13.13 25.35
CA VAL A 465 2.88 -12.14 24.77
C VAL A 465 3.40 -11.20 25.86
N ASP A 466 4.72 -11.13 26.03
CA ASP A 466 5.36 -10.24 27.01
C ASP A 466 5.45 -8.80 26.50
N SER A 467 5.85 -8.62 25.23
CA SER A 467 5.99 -7.31 24.62
C SER A 467 5.87 -7.34 23.10
N ILE A 468 5.55 -6.19 22.50
CA ILE A 468 5.47 -5.99 21.06
C ILE A 468 6.29 -4.75 20.70
N ARG A 469 7.26 -4.92 19.79
CA ARG A 469 8.19 -3.86 19.37
C ARG A 469 8.01 -3.53 17.91
N CYS A 470 8.06 -2.23 17.58
CA CYS A 470 8.05 -1.78 16.20
C CYS A 470 9.46 -1.85 15.61
N ILE A 471 9.69 -2.70 14.61
CA ILE A 471 10.99 -2.78 13.91
C ILE A 471 11.05 -1.73 12.80
N HIS A 472 9.97 -1.60 12.02
CA HIS A 472 9.88 -0.64 10.91
C HIS A 472 8.60 0.19 10.99
N GLY A 473 8.71 1.46 10.64
CA GLY A 473 7.64 2.44 10.76
C GLY A 473 7.57 3.10 12.15
N PRO A 474 6.47 3.79 12.49
CA PRO A 474 5.30 4.06 11.67
C PRO A 474 5.62 4.86 10.40
N THR A 475 5.11 4.41 9.25
CA THR A 475 5.26 5.17 8.00
C THR A 475 4.50 6.50 8.08
N VAL A 476 4.99 7.51 7.35
CA VAL A 476 4.29 8.80 7.26
C VAL A 476 2.97 8.60 6.51
N PRO A 477 1.81 8.94 7.10
CA PRO A 477 0.53 8.85 6.40
C PRO A 477 0.52 9.76 5.18
N ARG A 478 -0.06 9.31 4.06
CA ARG A 478 -0.13 10.11 2.83
C ARG A 478 -1.54 10.68 2.62
N PRO A 479 -1.65 11.95 2.18
CA PRO A 479 -2.95 12.58 2.01
C PRO A 479 -3.72 11.90 0.88
N SER A 480 -5.04 12.03 0.93
CA SER A 480 -5.91 11.60 -0.16
C SER A 480 -5.54 12.28 -1.48
N ARG A 481 -5.55 11.51 -2.57
CA ARG A 481 -5.41 12.01 -3.94
C ARG A 481 -6.75 12.43 -4.57
N ALA A 482 -7.81 12.57 -3.78
CA ALA A 482 -9.11 13.08 -4.24
C ALA A 482 -9.10 14.57 -4.57
N HIS A 483 -7.93 15.15 -4.86
CA HIS A 483 -7.75 16.56 -5.19
C HIS A 483 -7.56 16.75 -6.70
N PHE A 484 -7.82 17.98 -7.14
CA PHE A 484 -8.20 18.35 -8.51
C PHE A 484 -7.35 17.78 -9.65
N LYS A 485 -6.01 17.75 -9.54
CA LYS A 485 -5.11 17.52 -10.68
C LYS A 485 -4.87 16.05 -11.03
N ASP A 486 -5.07 15.12 -10.10
CA ASP A 486 -4.62 13.73 -10.26
C ASP A 486 -5.74 12.78 -10.71
N ALA A 487 -7.01 13.13 -10.47
CA ALA A 487 -8.14 12.26 -10.74
C ALA A 487 -8.28 11.88 -12.23
N TRP A 488 -8.12 12.85 -13.15
CA TRP A 488 -8.21 12.56 -14.59
C TRP A 488 -7.05 11.73 -15.12
N ARG A 489 -5.83 11.94 -14.59
CA ARG A 489 -4.67 11.10 -14.94
C ARG A 489 -4.94 9.64 -14.56
N LEU A 490 -5.57 9.41 -13.41
CA LEU A 490 -5.96 8.07 -12.98
C LEU A 490 -7.03 7.47 -13.89
N VAL A 491 -8.09 8.22 -14.23
CA VAL A 491 -9.13 7.73 -15.17
C VAL A 491 -8.50 7.34 -16.50
N SER A 492 -7.60 8.16 -17.05
CA SER A 492 -6.85 7.83 -18.27
C SER A 492 -6.01 6.57 -18.09
N ASN A 493 -5.39 6.38 -16.93
CA ASN A 493 -4.57 5.19 -16.65
C ASN A 493 -5.40 3.90 -16.43
N LEU A 494 -6.68 4.00 -16.06
CA LEU A 494 -7.59 2.86 -16.05
C LEU A 494 -8.02 2.46 -17.48
N ASN A 495 -8.04 3.43 -18.41
CA ASN A 495 -8.35 3.22 -19.82
C ASN A 495 -7.12 2.82 -20.66
N LEU A 496 -5.92 2.76 -20.07
CA LEU A 496 -4.76 2.16 -20.72
C LEU A 496 -5.06 0.68 -20.94
N ASN A 497 -5.63 0.36 -22.10
CA ASN A 497 -5.65 -0.97 -22.64
C ASN A 497 -4.19 -1.44 -22.74
N TYR A 498 -3.79 -2.33 -21.83
CA TYR A 498 -2.48 -2.98 -21.80
C TYR A 498 -2.10 -3.69 -23.11
N LEU A 499 -3.02 -3.77 -24.07
CA LEU A 499 -2.82 -4.11 -25.47
C LEU A 499 -1.96 -3.09 -26.25
N SER A 500 -1.61 -1.93 -25.68
CA SER A 500 -0.61 -1.02 -26.27
C SER A 500 0.84 -1.35 -25.89
N LEU A 501 1.08 -2.44 -25.15
CA LEU A 501 2.42 -3.06 -25.11
C LEU A 501 2.79 -3.68 -26.49
N ASP A 502 1.79 -3.93 -27.34
CA ASP A 502 1.98 -4.36 -28.74
C ASP A 502 2.22 -3.17 -29.70
N SER A 503 2.70 -2.00 -29.24
CA SER A 503 3.02 -0.90 -30.16
C SER A 503 4.15 -1.29 -31.11
N VAL A 504 3.75 -1.79 -32.27
CA VAL A 504 4.50 -1.95 -33.50
C VAL A 504 5.35 -0.70 -33.76
N ALA A 505 6.64 -0.93 -34.06
CA ALA A 505 7.62 -0.01 -34.64
C ALA A 505 8.59 0.81 -33.75
N SER A 506 8.81 0.45 -32.48
CA SER A 506 10.06 0.86 -31.79
C SER A 506 10.75 -0.35 -31.15
N ASP A 507 11.87 -0.78 -31.74
CA ASP A 507 12.62 -2.01 -31.36
C ASP A 507 13.13 -2.02 -29.91
N ASP A 508 13.11 -0.87 -29.22
CA ASP A 508 13.79 -0.74 -27.92
C ASP A 508 12.90 -0.96 -26.69
N GLY A 509 11.57 -0.93 -26.80
CA GLY A 509 10.64 -1.12 -25.66
C GLY A 509 10.59 0.07 -24.68
N THR A 510 11.13 1.22 -25.07
CA THR A 510 11.23 2.44 -24.24
C THR A 510 9.88 3.16 -24.08
N ALA A 511 9.03 3.13 -25.10
CA ALA A 511 7.67 3.69 -25.04
C ALA A 511 6.79 2.95 -24.02
N ALA A 512 6.85 1.62 -24.02
CA ALA A 512 6.18 0.78 -23.03
C ALA A 512 6.67 1.05 -21.60
N ALA A 513 7.98 1.23 -21.42
CA ALA A 513 8.53 1.66 -20.13
C ALA A 513 8.06 3.06 -19.72
N ALA A 514 7.96 4.02 -20.66
CA ALA A 514 7.43 5.35 -20.36
C ALA A 514 5.98 5.30 -19.88
N MET A 515 5.14 4.46 -20.50
CA MET A 515 3.76 4.24 -20.05
C MET A 515 3.72 3.60 -18.67
N LEU A 516 4.56 2.59 -18.40
CA LEU A 516 4.65 1.99 -17.08
C LEU A 516 5.11 3.02 -16.03
N ARG A 517 6.14 3.83 -16.33
CA ARG A 517 6.60 4.90 -15.42
C ARG A 517 5.49 5.89 -15.11
N GLN A 518 4.77 6.38 -16.12
CA GLN A 518 3.65 7.31 -15.94
C GLN A 518 2.53 6.70 -15.08
N MET A 519 2.34 5.38 -15.19
CA MET A 519 1.36 4.66 -14.40
C MET A 519 1.80 4.49 -12.94
N LEU A 520 3.07 4.14 -12.72
CA LEU A 520 3.64 3.99 -11.37
C LEU A 520 3.83 5.34 -10.65
N GLU A 521 4.08 6.43 -11.37
CA GLU A 521 4.17 7.80 -10.84
C GLU A 521 2.94 8.20 -10.02
N MET A 522 1.78 7.63 -10.35
CA MET A 522 0.54 7.81 -9.58
C MET A 522 0.53 7.13 -8.20
N TYR A 523 1.51 6.33 -7.85
CA TYR A 523 1.59 5.67 -6.55
C TYR A 523 2.80 6.18 -5.73
N CYS A 524 3.78 6.75 -6.41
CA CYS A 524 4.99 7.35 -5.83
C CYS A 524 4.71 8.62 -5.03
N ASP A 525 5.48 8.83 -3.98
CA ASP A 525 5.51 10.10 -3.27
C ASP A 525 6.51 11.04 -3.96
N THR A 526 6.02 12.15 -4.52
CA THR A 526 6.86 13.13 -5.22
C THR A 526 7.86 13.84 -4.31
N SER A 527 7.66 13.77 -2.99
CA SER A 527 8.65 14.28 -2.02
C SER A 527 9.82 13.31 -1.80
N ARG A 528 9.67 12.03 -2.15
CA ARG A 528 10.66 10.98 -1.94
C ARG A 528 11.49 10.78 -3.21
N SER A 529 12.70 11.35 -3.22
CA SER A 529 13.61 11.25 -4.38
C SER A 529 13.97 9.82 -4.77
N SER A 530 13.95 8.86 -3.84
CA SER A 530 14.17 7.45 -4.17
C SER A 530 13.04 6.83 -5.01
N ASP A 531 11.80 7.31 -4.90
CA ASP A 531 10.71 6.83 -5.77
C ASP A 531 10.93 7.29 -7.21
N SER A 532 11.24 8.58 -7.40
CA SER A 532 11.52 9.13 -8.73
C SER A 532 12.71 8.44 -9.39
N ARG A 533 13.78 8.17 -8.62
CA ARG A 533 14.93 7.41 -9.12
C ARG A 533 14.54 6.00 -9.55
N GLN A 534 13.79 5.26 -8.72
CA GLN A 534 13.33 3.91 -9.09
C GLN A 534 12.50 3.91 -10.38
N LEU A 535 11.64 4.91 -10.57
CA LEU A 535 10.88 5.07 -11.82
C LEU A 535 11.81 5.29 -13.01
N GLU A 536 12.74 6.24 -12.92
CA GLU A 536 13.74 6.52 -13.96
C GLU A 536 14.61 5.29 -14.26
N GLY A 537 14.84 4.45 -13.24
CA GLY A 537 15.55 3.18 -13.35
C GLY A 537 14.86 2.13 -14.21
N ILE A 538 13.57 2.27 -14.55
CA ILE A 538 12.88 1.38 -15.49
C ILE A 538 13.19 1.84 -16.91
N LEU A 539 14.08 1.12 -17.61
CA LEU A 539 14.62 1.54 -18.90
C LEU A 539 13.74 1.09 -20.08
N SER A 540 13.40 -0.21 -20.15
CA SER A 540 12.57 -0.76 -21.22
C SER A 540 11.65 -1.88 -20.72
N VAL A 541 10.50 -2.01 -21.38
CA VAL A 541 9.56 -3.11 -21.18
C VAL A 541 9.27 -3.72 -22.54
N ARG A 542 9.48 -5.02 -22.68
CA ARG A 542 9.26 -5.76 -23.92
C ARG A 542 8.28 -6.88 -23.68
N THR A 543 7.33 -7.03 -24.60
CA THR A 543 6.38 -8.13 -24.60
C THR A 543 6.62 -9.03 -25.79
N ALA A 544 6.61 -10.34 -25.57
CA ALA A 544 6.72 -11.33 -26.63
C ALA A 544 5.69 -12.44 -26.42
N PRO A 545 5.02 -12.92 -27.49
CA PRO A 545 4.15 -14.08 -27.39
C PRO A 545 5.01 -15.30 -27.00
N ALA A 546 4.55 -16.02 -25.98
CA ALA A 546 5.24 -17.19 -25.45
C ALA A 546 4.32 -18.41 -25.47
N VAL A 547 4.88 -19.56 -25.84
CA VAL A 547 4.23 -20.86 -25.72
C VAL A 547 5.01 -21.66 -24.68
N ARG A 548 4.29 -22.21 -23.69
CA ARG A 548 4.89 -23.00 -22.62
C ARG A 548 4.09 -24.28 -22.43
N GLN A 549 4.80 -25.36 -22.14
CA GLN A 549 4.19 -26.60 -21.69
C GLN A 549 3.95 -26.49 -20.20
N MET A 550 2.69 -26.62 -19.77
CA MET A 550 2.30 -26.56 -18.37
C MET A 550 1.78 -27.92 -17.92
N LYS A 551 2.11 -28.30 -16.69
CA LYS A 551 1.53 -29.47 -16.04
C LYS A 551 0.29 -29.03 -15.27
N PHE A 552 -0.90 -29.32 -15.79
CA PHE A 552 -2.16 -29.07 -15.10
C PHE A 552 -2.81 -30.40 -14.75
N ARG A 553 -3.07 -30.65 -13.45
CA ARG A 553 -3.74 -31.87 -12.96
C ARG A 553 -3.27 -33.15 -13.66
N SER A 554 -1.96 -33.40 -13.64
CA SER A 554 -1.26 -34.55 -14.26
C SER A 554 -1.24 -34.66 -15.80
N HIS A 555 -1.80 -33.70 -16.54
CA HIS A 555 -1.71 -33.62 -18.00
C HIS A 555 -0.76 -32.50 -18.43
N ILE A 556 -0.06 -32.69 -19.55
CA ILE A 556 0.77 -31.64 -20.17
C ILE A 556 -0.12 -30.90 -21.16
N GLU A 557 -0.43 -29.65 -20.84
CA GLU A 557 -1.19 -28.76 -21.70
C GLU A 557 -0.27 -27.70 -22.29
N VAL A 558 -0.50 -27.33 -23.54
CA VAL A 558 0.22 -26.24 -24.20
C VAL A 558 -0.58 -24.97 -23.96
N ALA A 559 -0.04 -24.08 -23.13
CA ALA A 559 -0.64 -22.77 -22.90
C ALA A 559 0.02 -21.76 -23.84
N ARG A 560 -0.77 -20.77 -24.29
CA ARG A 560 -0.28 -19.57 -24.97
C ARG A 560 -0.42 -18.40 -24.01
N GLY A 561 0.59 -17.54 -23.99
CA GLY A 561 0.65 -16.41 -23.07
C GLY A 561 1.63 -15.37 -23.55
N MET A 562 1.99 -14.47 -22.64
CA MET A 562 2.87 -13.35 -22.92
C MET A 562 4.06 -13.36 -21.96
N GLN A 563 5.27 -13.30 -22.51
CA GLN A 563 6.47 -13.00 -21.75
C GLN A 563 6.61 -11.48 -21.64
N VAL A 564 6.81 -10.96 -20.43
CA VAL A 564 7.05 -9.55 -20.14
C VAL A 564 8.47 -9.43 -19.59
N SER A 565 9.38 -8.88 -20.39
CA SER A 565 10.75 -8.56 -19.97
C SER A 565 10.82 -7.10 -19.52
N VAL A 566 11.24 -6.87 -18.29
CA VAL A 566 11.45 -5.53 -17.71
C VAL A 566 12.93 -5.33 -17.49
N ARG A 567 13.53 -4.36 -18.21
CA ARG A 567 14.92 -3.99 -18.07
C ARG A 567 15.09 -2.76 -17.20
N ILE A 568 15.94 -2.87 -16.19
CA ILE A 568 16.17 -1.84 -15.18
C ILE A 568 17.67 -1.48 -15.04
N ASP A 569 17.94 -0.32 -14.48
CA ASP A 569 19.25 0.07 -13.99
C ASP A 569 19.34 -0.15 -12.48
N GLU A 570 20.15 -1.09 -12.01
CA GLU A 570 20.28 -1.38 -10.58
C GLU A 570 20.78 -0.19 -9.75
N ALA A 571 21.53 0.75 -10.34
CA ALA A 571 22.01 1.95 -9.66
C ALA A 571 20.85 2.84 -9.17
N ALA A 572 19.70 2.79 -9.86
CA ALA A 572 18.50 3.54 -9.49
C ALA A 572 17.73 2.91 -8.31
N PHE A 573 18.06 1.66 -7.93
CA PHE A 573 17.38 0.89 -6.88
C PHE A 573 18.20 0.77 -5.59
N GLU A 574 19.27 1.54 -5.44
CA GLU A 574 20.09 1.56 -4.24
C GLU A 574 19.22 1.73 -2.96
N GLY A 575 19.45 0.87 -1.96
CA GLY A 575 18.62 0.80 -0.74
C GLY A 575 17.37 -0.08 -0.86
N SER A 576 16.63 0.03 -1.98
CA SER A 576 15.32 -0.64 -2.16
C SER A 576 15.38 -2.03 -2.79
N GLY A 577 16.42 -2.33 -3.56
CA GLY A 577 16.58 -3.61 -4.25
C GLY A 577 15.64 -3.78 -5.44
N ALA A 578 16.23 -3.90 -6.63
CA ALA A 578 15.55 -4.17 -7.90
C ALA A 578 14.60 -5.38 -7.86
N TYR A 579 15.01 -6.43 -7.16
CA TYR A 579 14.27 -7.70 -7.09
C TYR A 579 12.90 -7.54 -6.44
N VAL A 580 12.76 -6.68 -5.42
CA VAL A 580 11.50 -6.49 -4.70
C VAL A 580 10.47 -5.87 -5.64
N LEU A 581 10.80 -4.78 -6.34
CA LEU A 581 9.90 -4.21 -7.34
C LEU A 581 9.57 -5.22 -8.45
N GLY A 582 10.58 -5.94 -8.97
CA GLY A 582 10.36 -6.95 -10.01
C GLY A 582 9.37 -8.04 -9.58
N SER A 583 9.46 -8.48 -8.32
CA SER A 583 8.56 -9.48 -7.75
C SER A 583 7.12 -8.96 -7.56
N VAL A 584 6.96 -7.65 -7.28
CA VAL A 584 5.64 -6.99 -7.22
C VAL A 584 5.07 -6.83 -8.63
N LEU A 585 5.89 -6.43 -9.59
CA LEU A 585 5.50 -6.30 -11.00
C LEU A 585 5.08 -7.65 -11.60
N GLU A 586 5.73 -8.75 -11.22
CA GLU A 586 5.33 -10.10 -11.61
C GLU A 586 3.89 -10.41 -11.19
N GLN A 587 3.55 -10.18 -9.92
CA GLN A 587 2.18 -10.39 -9.41
C GLN A 587 1.19 -9.41 -10.02
N PHE A 588 1.63 -8.17 -10.28
CA PHE A 588 0.84 -7.18 -10.98
C PHE A 588 0.46 -7.67 -12.39
N PHE A 589 1.42 -8.10 -13.23
CA PHE A 589 1.14 -8.60 -14.57
C PHE A 589 0.28 -9.86 -14.56
N ALA A 590 0.52 -10.79 -13.63
CA ALA A 590 -0.28 -12.00 -13.46
C ALA A 590 -1.76 -11.72 -13.15
N ARG A 591 -2.05 -10.72 -12.31
CA ARG A 591 -3.43 -10.31 -11.97
C ARG A 591 -4.15 -9.62 -13.12
N HIS A 592 -3.41 -9.06 -14.08
CA HIS A 592 -3.96 -8.41 -15.26
C HIS A 592 -4.21 -9.38 -16.43
N ALA A 593 -3.55 -10.53 -16.45
CA ALA A 593 -3.76 -11.55 -17.48
C ALA A 593 -5.13 -12.24 -17.34
N THR A 594 -5.73 -12.58 -18.47
CA THR A 594 -7.01 -13.31 -18.54
C THR A 594 -6.82 -14.78 -18.12
N VAL A 595 -7.87 -15.42 -17.58
CA VAL A 595 -7.80 -16.82 -17.11
C VAL A 595 -7.29 -17.81 -18.17
N ASN A 596 -7.56 -17.53 -19.45
CA ASN A 596 -7.15 -18.40 -20.57
C ASN A 596 -5.76 -18.07 -21.13
N SER A 597 -5.01 -17.19 -20.47
CA SER A 597 -3.66 -16.78 -20.82
C SER A 597 -2.74 -16.91 -19.61
N PHE A 598 -1.43 -16.87 -19.85
CA PHE A 598 -0.45 -16.79 -18.79
C PHE A 598 0.50 -15.60 -19.00
N THR A 599 1.13 -15.18 -17.92
CA THR A 599 2.26 -14.24 -17.96
C THR A 599 3.52 -14.90 -17.45
N GLU A 600 4.63 -14.69 -18.15
CA GLU A 600 5.98 -15.02 -17.69
C GLU A 600 6.75 -13.71 -17.54
N THR A 601 7.11 -13.33 -16.33
CA THR A 601 7.87 -12.10 -16.10
C THR A 601 9.36 -12.40 -16.03
N VAL A 602 10.16 -11.58 -16.71
CA VAL A 602 11.62 -11.62 -16.67
C VAL A 602 12.13 -10.27 -16.23
N LEU A 603 12.92 -10.25 -15.15
CA LEU A 603 13.64 -9.07 -14.69
C LEU A 603 15.06 -9.10 -15.24
N GLU A 604 15.43 -8.06 -15.97
CA GLU A 604 16.76 -7.87 -16.53
C GLU A 604 17.39 -6.59 -15.98
N SER A 605 18.70 -6.57 -15.77
CA SER A 605 19.44 -5.35 -15.50
C SER A 605 20.51 -5.05 -16.54
N VAL A 606 20.92 -3.79 -16.61
CA VAL A 606 22.08 -3.37 -17.41
C VAL A 606 23.36 -4.05 -16.92
N GLN A 607 23.48 -4.28 -15.62
CA GLN A 607 24.68 -4.79 -14.98
C GLN A 607 24.82 -6.32 -15.10
N ARG A 608 23.72 -7.06 -14.95
CA ARG A 608 23.73 -8.53 -14.78
C ARG A 608 22.93 -9.28 -15.85
N ASN A 609 22.34 -8.59 -16.84
CA ASN A 609 21.36 -9.16 -17.77
C ASN A 609 20.20 -9.83 -17.00
N GLU A 610 19.90 -11.10 -17.20
CA GLU A 610 18.77 -11.75 -16.53
C GLU A 610 19.02 -11.92 -15.02
N ILE A 611 18.31 -11.15 -14.20
CA ILE A 611 18.30 -11.33 -12.74
C ILE A 611 17.41 -12.51 -12.39
N GLN A 612 16.17 -12.52 -12.86
CA GLN A 612 15.17 -13.54 -12.50
C GLN A 612 14.17 -13.74 -13.63
N ARG A 613 13.84 -15.00 -13.89
CA ARG A 613 12.65 -15.43 -14.62
C ARG A 613 11.73 -16.15 -13.67
N TRP A 614 10.54 -15.59 -13.45
CA TRP A 614 9.54 -16.25 -12.59
C TRP A 614 8.83 -17.37 -13.35
N PRO A 615 8.36 -18.41 -12.65
CA PRO A 615 7.55 -19.44 -13.27
C PRO A 615 6.28 -18.84 -13.86
N VAL A 616 5.68 -19.57 -14.80
CA VAL A 616 4.47 -19.15 -15.49
C VAL A 616 3.32 -18.95 -14.50
N SER A 617 2.73 -17.75 -14.50
CA SER A 617 1.57 -17.40 -13.67
C SER A 617 0.32 -17.37 -14.54
N ILE A 618 -0.67 -18.21 -14.20
CA ILE A 618 -1.98 -18.24 -14.87
C ILE A 618 -2.72 -16.94 -14.56
N GLY A 619 -3.34 -16.34 -15.57
CA GLY A 619 -4.11 -15.13 -15.39
C GLY A 619 -5.26 -15.30 -14.40
N GLN A 620 -5.48 -14.30 -13.55
CA GLN A 620 -6.51 -14.35 -12.51
C GLN A 620 -7.77 -13.55 -12.88
N ARG A 621 -7.75 -12.85 -14.02
CA ARG A 621 -8.87 -12.02 -14.48
C ARG A 621 -9.90 -12.87 -15.21
N SER A 622 -11.10 -13.02 -14.63
CA SER A 622 -12.26 -13.63 -15.29
C SER A 622 -12.48 -12.98 -16.65
N THR A 623 -12.64 -13.79 -17.69
CA THR A 623 -13.16 -13.32 -18.98
C THR A 623 -14.61 -12.91 -18.76
N LEU A 624 -14.94 -11.67 -19.10
CA LEU A 624 -16.33 -11.17 -19.13
C LEU A 624 -17.06 -11.75 -20.33
#